data_AF-A0A0P4UXQ8-F1
#
_entry.id   AF-A0A0P4UXQ8-F1
#
_cell.length_a   1.000
_cell.length_b   1.000
_cell.length_c   1.000
_cell.angle_alpha   90.00
_cell.angle_beta   90.00
_cell.angle_gamma   90.00
#
_symmetry.space_group_name_H-M   'P 1'
#
loop_
_entity.id
_entity.type
_entity.pdbx_description
1 polymer ?
#
loop_
_entity_poly.entity_id
_entity_poly.type
_entity_poly.pdbx_seq_one_letter_code
_entity_poly.pdbx_strand_id
1 'polypeptide(L)'
;MAKWFRRLAEVPGVKYQGSPGINRSRLPEHNAAPKISTYNFDGKRHDSMMWATAEGSTSASPAHRWQTHPRPNETKGQTALRQLHETLELPGILSDYHFAIQNCHQALWKQRRNKPWVLAEIERLCWLDIQLVEAHPAIASLEREDTTQSIAILAFGQLIRLYEREGNLYEALAVAQRAERFQQGKIHLENLQPRIAQLESEDAV
;
A
#
# COMPACT_ATOMS: atom_id res chain seq x y z
N MET A 1 3.62 4.21 19.22
CA MET A 1 2.86 5.45 18.96
C MET A 1 2.60 5.57 17.46
N ALA A 2 1.34 5.69 17.02
CA ALA A 2 1.02 5.83 15.60
C ALA A 2 1.49 7.20 15.09
N LYS A 3 2.48 7.21 14.20
CA LYS A 3 3.00 8.42 13.56
C LYS A 3 2.11 8.77 12.37
N TRP A 4 1.74 10.05 12.25
CA TRP A 4 1.04 10.58 11.09
C TRP A 4 1.97 11.44 10.23
N PHE A 5 1.58 11.61 8.98
CA PHE A 5 2.30 12.37 7.95
C PHE A 5 1.31 13.25 7.20
N ARG A 6 1.76 14.40 6.67
CA ARG A 6 0.85 15.30 5.92
C ARG A 6 0.49 14.79 4.52
N ARG A 7 1.27 13.82 4.03
CA ARG A 7 1.13 13.09 2.77
C ARG A 7 2.14 11.95 2.71
N LEU A 8 1.95 11.01 1.79
CA LEU A 8 2.88 9.87 1.60
C LEU A 8 4.30 10.32 1.23
N ALA A 9 4.44 11.42 0.48
CA ALA A 9 5.76 11.92 0.04
C ALA A 9 6.65 12.38 1.21
N GLU A 10 6.09 12.58 2.40
CA GLU A 10 6.83 12.94 3.61
C GLU A 10 7.21 11.72 4.45
N VAL A 11 6.83 10.52 4.05
CA VAL A 11 7.18 9.28 4.74
C VAL A 11 8.63 8.90 4.43
N PRO A 12 9.53 8.85 5.43
CA PRO A 12 10.93 8.49 5.22
C PRO A 12 11.07 7.09 4.59
N GLY A 13 11.99 6.96 3.64
CA GLY A 13 12.28 5.69 2.97
C GLY A 13 11.33 5.32 1.81
N VAL A 14 10.26 6.09 1.58
CA VAL A 14 9.31 5.84 0.49
C VAL A 14 9.58 6.79 -0.68
N LYS A 15 9.82 6.25 -1.88
CA LYS A 15 10.16 7.05 -3.07
C LYS A 15 8.90 7.57 -3.80
N TYR A 16 7.96 8.17 -3.07
CA TYR A 16 6.80 8.84 -3.64
C TYR A 16 7.05 10.34 -3.72
N GLN A 17 6.96 10.93 -4.91
CA GLN A 17 7.21 12.37 -5.11
C GLN A 17 5.91 13.20 -5.18
N GLY A 18 4.76 12.53 -5.19
CA GLY A 18 3.48 13.14 -5.47
C GLY A 18 3.00 12.89 -6.90
N SER A 19 1.72 13.14 -7.13
CA SER A 19 1.10 12.99 -8.44
C SER A 19 1.02 14.34 -9.16
N PRO A 20 1.65 14.50 -10.35
CA PRO A 20 1.67 15.79 -11.05
C PRO A 20 0.28 16.32 -11.43
N GLY A 21 -0.72 15.45 -11.55
CA GLY A 21 -2.11 15.82 -11.84
C GLY A 21 -2.95 16.23 -10.62
N ILE A 22 -2.42 16.14 -9.40
CA ILE A 22 -3.17 16.46 -8.18
C ILE A 22 -2.75 17.82 -7.65
N ASN A 23 -3.71 18.75 -7.61
CA ASN A 23 -3.54 20.00 -6.89
C ASN A 23 -3.95 19.81 -5.43
N ARG A 24 -2.96 19.51 -4.58
CA ARG A 24 -3.15 19.28 -3.14
C ARG A 24 -3.91 20.40 -2.42
N SER A 25 -3.70 21.67 -2.80
CA SER A 25 -4.35 22.80 -2.12
C SER A 25 -5.86 22.86 -2.33
N ARG A 26 -6.39 22.10 -3.31
CA ARG A 26 -7.82 21.97 -3.59
C ARG A 26 -8.47 20.79 -2.89
N LEU A 27 -7.69 19.92 -2.25
CA LEU A 27 -8.23 18.82 -1.48
C LEU A 27 -8.71 19.36 -0.12
N PRO A 28 -9.92 19.01 0.34
CA PRO A 28 -10.35 19.37 1.68
C PRO A 28 -9.45 18.67 2.70
N GLU A 29 -9.27 19.30 3.86
CA GLU A 29 -8.45 18.77 4.95
C GLU A 29 -6.98 18.50 4.61
N HIS A 30 -6.46 18.99 3.47
CA HIS A 30 -5.07 18.73 3.05
C HIS A 30 -4.03 19.22 4.06
N ASN A 31 -4.34 20.23 4.88
CA ASN A 31 -3.47 20.71 5.96
C ASN A 31 -4.04 20.42 7.35
N ALA A 32 -5.00 19.50 7.48
CA ALA A 32 -5.49 19.08 8.77
C ALA A 32 -4.35 18.46 9.60
N ALA A 33 -4.41 18.68 10.91
CA ALA A 33 -3.51 18.07 11.87
C ALA A 33 -4.38 17.46 12.99
N PRO A 34 -4.03 16.26 13.49
CA PRO A 34 -4.78 15.66 14.56
C PRO A 34 -4.44 16.30 15.89
N LYS A 35 -5.41 16.30 16.80
CA LYS A 35 -5.15 16.47 18.24
C LYS A 35 -4.68 15.14 18.80
N ILE A 36 -3.52 15.15 19.44
CA ILE A 36 -2.96 13.99 20.14
C ILE A 36 -3.25 14.16 21.63
N SER A 37 -3.88 13.16 22.24
CA SER A 37 -4.12 13.13 23.68
C SER A 37 -3.54 11.84 24.27
N THR A 38 -2.71 12.01 25.30
CA THR A 38 -2.21 10.91 26.11
C THR A 38 -3.14 10.70 27.30
N TYR A 39 -3.51 9.45 27.58
CA TYR A 39 -4.28 9.07 28.77
C TYR A 39 -3.75 7.75 29.34
N ASN A 40 -3.99 7.52 30.63
CA ASN A 40 -3.68 6.26 31.28
C ASN A 40 -4.95 5.43 31.39
N PHE A 41 -4.90 4.19 30.92
CA PHE A 41 -5.97 3.22 31.05
C PHE A 41 -5.36 1.87 31.41
N ASP A 42 -5.87 1.27 32.48
CA ASP A 42 -5.37 -0.01 33.03
C ASP A 42 -3.85 0.01 33.34
N GLY A 43 -3.38 1.10 33.97
CA GLY A 43 -1.96 1.26 34.32
C GLY A 43 -1.01 1.45 33.13
N LYS A 44 -1.50 1.40 31.89
CA LYS A 44 -0.72 1.62 30.66
C LYS A 44 -1.00 3.00 30.08
N ARG A 45 0.04 3.62 29.53
CA ARG A 45 -0.06 4.89 28.80
C ARG A 45 -0.51 4.61 27.36
N HIS A 46 -1.58 5.28 26.94
CA HIS A 46 -2.13 5.22 25.59
C HIS A 46 -2.12 6.60 24.95
N ASP A 47 -1.89 6.64 23.65
CA ASP A 47 -2.00 7.86 22.86
C ASP A 47 -3.18 7.71 21.88
N SER A 48 -4.11 8.65 21.91
CA SER A 48 -5.21 8.77 20.95
C SER A 48 -4.96 9.92 19.98
N MET A 49 -5.34 9.71 18.73
CA MET A 49 -5.23 10.66 17.63
C MET A 49 -6.63 10.97 17.09
N MET A 50 -7.05 12.22 17.21
CA MET A 50 -8.38 12.67 16.80
C MET A 50 -8.27 13.80 15.79
N TRP A 51 -8.97 13.67 14.67
CA TRP A 51 -9.07 14.64 13.60
C TRP A 51 -10.37 15.43 13.74
N ALA A 52 -10.28 16.76 13.60
CA ALA A 52 -11.46 17.62 13.63
C ALA A 52 -12.30 17.42 12.37
N THR A 53 -13.62 17.42 12.53
CA THR A 53 -14.60 17.28 11.44
C THR A 53 -15.71 18.33 11.61
N ALA A 54 -16.54 18.53 10.59
CA ALA A 54 -17.71 19.41 10.70
C ALA A 54 -18.71 18.94 11.77
N GLU A 55 -18.74 17.63 12.07
CA GLU A 55 -19.66 16.99 13.00
C GLU A 55 -19.03 16.76 14.40
N GLY A 56 -17.78 17.18 14.60
CA GLY A 56 -17.06 17.01 15.86
C GLY A 56 -15.61 16.52 15.65
N SER A 57 -15.34 15.27 15.99
CA SER A 57 -14.02 14.67 15.80
C SER A 57 -14.09 13.17 15.54
N THR A 58 -13.07 12.62 14.89
CA THR A 58 -12.98 11.19 14.56
C THR A 58 -11.54 10.70 14.67
N SER A 59 -11.36 9.40 14.91
CA SER A 59 -10.03 8.76 14.87
C SER A 59 -9.55 8.48 13.43
N ALA A 60 -10.45 8.48 12.46
CA ALA A 60 -10.12 8.20 11.07
C ALA A 60 -9.48 9.42 10.39
N SER A 61 -8.28 9.24 9.81
CA SER A 61 -7.54 10.31 9.17
C SER A 61 -8.23 10.84 7.90
N PRO A 62 -7.86 12.04 7.41
CA PRO A 62 -8.27 12.53 6.11
C PRO A 62 -8.00 11.53 4.97
N ALA A 63 -6.82 10.90 4.96
CA ALA A 63 -6.48 9.87 3.98
C ALA A 63 -7.40 8.64 4.09
N HIS A 64 -7.71 8.19 5.31
CA HIS A 64 -8.59 7.05 5.56
C HIS A 64 -10.02 7.28 5.06
N ARG A 65 -10.54 8.50 5.28
CA ARG A 65 -11.93 8.87 4.96
C ARG A 65 -12.10 9.35 3.53
N TRP A 66 -11.01 9.53 2.78
CA TRP A 66 -11.08 10.14 1.46
C TRP A 66 -11.87 9.26 0.48
N GLN A 67 -13.01 9.78 0.04
CA GLN A 67 -13.82 9.16 -0.98
C GLN A 67 -14.50 10.25 -1.81
N THR A 68 -14.54 10.05 -3.12
CA THR A 68 -15.18 10.99 -4.05
C THR A 68 -16.13 10.26 -4.98
N HIS A 69 -17.08 10.98 -5.56
CA HIS A 69 -17.93 10.40 -6.59
C HIS A 69 -17.11 10.17 -7.89
N PRO A 70 -17.44 9.13 -8.69
CA PRO A 70 -16.90 8.97 -10.03
C PRO A 70 -17.18 10.21 -10.88
N ARG A 71 -16.20 10.66 -11.66
CA ARG A 71 -16.43 11.76 -12.62
C ARG A 71 -17.08 11.20 -13.90
N PRO A 72 -17.90 11.99 -14.63
CA PRO A 72 -18.65 11.50 -15.80
C PRO A 72 -17.80 10.82 -16.89
N ASN A 73 -16.52 11.18 -17.01
CA ASN A 73 -15.61 10.68 -18.05
C ASN A 73 -14.56 9.70 -17.50
N GLU A 74 -14.74 9.17 -16.28
CA GLU A 74 -13.81 8.22 -15.67
C GLU A 74 -14.38 6.81 -15.65
N THR A 75 -13.57 5.85 -16.11
CA THR A 75 -13.79 4.43 -15.78
C THR A 75 -13.64 4.20 -14.27
N LYS A 76 -14.15 3.06 -13.78
CA LYS A 76 -13.93 2.65 -12.39
C LYS A 76 -12.44 2.61 -12.01
N GLY A 77 -11.57 2.20 -12.93
CA GLY A 77 -10.12 2.12 -12.68
C GLY A 77 -9.47 3.49 -12.61
N GLN A 78 -9.85 4.40 -13.51
CA GLN A 78 -9.41 5.80 -13.46
C GLN A 78 -9.91 6.51 -12.20
N THR A 79 -11.16 6.24 -11.78
CA THR A 79 -11.70 6.77 -10.51
C THR A 79 -10.87 6.28 -9.32
N ALA A 80 -10.58 4.98 -9.25
CA ALA A 80 -9.77 4.39 -8.18
C ALA A 80 -8.35 4.95 -8.14
N LEU A 81 -7.70 5.13 -9.31
CA LEU A 81 -6.38 5.74 -9.39
C LEU A 81 -6.39 7.19 -8.96
N ARG A 82 -7.33 7.99 -9.47
CA ARG A 82 -7.45 9.38 -9.05
C ARG A 82 -7.66 9.50 -7.54
N GLN A 83 -8.59 8.72 -7.00
CA GLN A 83 -8.85 8.71 -5.55
C GLN A 83 -7.61 8.34 -4.77
N LEU A 84 -6.87 7.30 -5.18
CA LEU A 84 -5.60 6.96 -4.55
C LEU A 84 -4.64 8.14 -4.60
N HIS A 85 -4.44 8.75 -5.77
CA HIS A 85 -3.50 9.86 -5.91
C HIS A 85 -3.89 11.07 -5.04
N GLU A 86 -5.18 11.33 -4.87
CA GLU A 86 -5.69 12.34 -3.94
C GLU A 86 -5.45 11.91 -2.47
N THR A 87 -5.74 10.65 -2.10
CA THR A 87 -5.48 10.08 -0.76
C THR A 87 -4.02 10.18 -0.36
N LEU A 88 -3.09 9.91 -1.27
CA LEU A 88 -1.65 9.96 -1.00
C LEU A 88 -1.14 11.39 -0.73
N GLU A 89 -1.91 12.42 -1.07
CA GLU A 89 -1.61 13.83 -0.80
C GLU A 89 -2.28 14.35 0.49
N LEU A 90 -3.13 13.56 1.12
CA LEU A 90 -3.86 13.91 2.34
C LEU A 90 -3.13 13.44 3.61
N PRO A 91 -3.35 14.12 4.75
CA PRO A 91 -2.81 13.67 6.02
C PRO A 91 -3.34 12.30 6.44
N GLY A 92 -2.44 11.45 6.94
CA GLY A 92 -2.75 10.06 7.25
C GLY A 92 -1.69 9.35 8.06
N ILE A 93 -2.02 8.16 8.55
CA ILE A 93 -1.04 7.22 9.14
C ILE A 93 -0.61 6.19 8.09
N LEU A 94 0.46 5.46 8.38
CA LEU A 94 1.06 4.51 7.43
C LEU A 94 0.07 3.45 6.92
N SER A 95 -0.77 2.91 7.80
CA SER A 95 -1.79 1.91 7.44
C SER A 95 -2.83 2.47 6.46
N ASP A 96 -3.17 3.76 6.53
CA ASP A 96 -4.12 4.37 5.61
C ASP A 96 -3.58 4.35 4.18
N TYR A 97 -2.31 4.70 4.01
CA TYR A 97 -1.65 4.67 2.70
C TYR A 97 -1.51 3.23 2.19
N HIS A 98 -1.09 2.29 3.04
CA HIS A 98 -0.98 0.86 2.68
C HIS A 98 -2.33 0.32 2.17
N PHE A 99 -3.41 0.49 2.94
CA PHE A 99 -4.73 0.00 2.54
C PHE A 99 -5.28 0.74 1.32
N ALA A 100 -5.02 2.04 1.17
CA ALA A 100 -5.43 2.78 -0.03
C ALA A 100 -4.74 2.24 -1.29
N ILE A 101 -3.42 2.02 -1.24
CA ILE A 101 -2.65 1.43 -2.35
C ILE A 101 -3.17 0.02 -2.65
N GLN A 102 -3.36 -0.79 -1.60
CA GLN A 102 -3.87 -2.16 -1.72
C GLN A 102 -5.22 -2.21 -2.43
N ASN A 103 -6.18 -1.43 -1.94
CA ASN A 103 -7.53 -1.37 -2.50
C ASN A 103 -7.51 -0.91 -3.96
N CYS A 104 -6.65 0.04 -4.30
CA CYS A 104 -6.53 0.55 -5.66
C CYS A 104 -6.01 -0.52 -6.62
N HIS A 105 -4.88 -1.18 -6.32
CA HIS A 105 -4.34 -2.19 -7.24
C HIS A 105 -5.26 -3.42 -7.35
N GLN A 106 -6.00 -3.78 -6.30
CA GLN A 106 -7.06 -4.80 -6.38
C GLN A 106 -8.22 -4.38 -7.29
N ALA A 107 -8.66 -3.12 -7.21
CA ALA A 107 -9.72 -2.59 -8.08
C ALA A 107 -9.28 -2.56 -9.54
N LEU A 108 -8.02 -2.19 -9.80
CA LEU A 108 -7.39 -2.24 -11.11
C LEU A 108 -7.25 -3.67 -11.63
N TRP A 109 -6.86 -4.63 -10.78
CA TRP A 109 -6.69 -6.03 -11.19
C TRP A 109 -7.96 -6.63 -11.80
N LYS A 110 -9.14 -6.22 -11.32
CA LYS A 110 -10.44 -6.63 -11.89
C LYS A 110 -10.63 -6.16 -13.34
N GLN A 111 -9.92 -5.13 -13.79
CA GLN A 111 -10.03 -4.53 -15.13
C GLN A 111 -8.89 -4.94 -16.09
N ARG A 112 -7.89 -5.68 -15.60
CA ARG A 112 -6.66 -6.02 -16.34
C ARG A 112 -6.88 -6.67 -17.71
N ARG A 113 -7.98 -7.40 -17.92
CA ARG A 113 -8.29 -8.06 -19.20
C ARG A 113 -8.77 -7.10 -20.27
N ASN A 114 -9.34 -5.95 -19.88
CA ASN A 114 -10.04 -5.04 -20.79
C ASN A 114 -9.26 -3.75 -21.04
N LYS A 115 -8.21 -3.48 -20.27
CA LYS A 115 -7.48 -2.20 -20.26
C LYS A 115 -5.97 -2.48 -20.08
N PRO A 116 -5.19 -2.53 -21.18
CA PRO A 116 -3.77 -2.89 -21.13
C PRO A 116 -2.93 -2.01 -20.19
N TRP A 117 -3.23 -0.70 -20.14
CA TRP A 117 -2.52 0.27 -19.29
C TRP A 117 -2.56 -0.07 -17.79
N VAL A 118 -3.55 -0.85 -17.35
CA VAL A 118 -3.77 -1.18 -15.94
C VAL A 118 -2.62 -2.01 -15.37
N LEU A 119 -1.98 -2.88 -16.17
CA LEU A 119 -0.91 -3.75 -15.68
C LEU A 119 0.31 -2.97 -15.18
N ALA A 120 0.74 -1.97 -15.95
CA ALA A 120 1.85 -1.09 -15.56
C ALA A 120 1.53 -0.30 -14.27
N GLU A 121 0.28 0.15 -14.12
CA GLU A 121 -0.14 0.83 -12.89
C GLU A 121 -0.18 -0.12 -11.70
N ILE A 122 -0.66 -1.35 -11.86
CA ILE A 122 -0.65 -2.36 -10.79
C ILE A 122 0.78 -2.64 -10.35
N GLU A 123 1.70 -2.83 -11.30
CA GLU A 123 3.10 -3.07 -10.99
C GLU A 123 3.69 -1.90 -10.18
N ARG A 124 3.50 -0.66 -10.65
CA ARG A 124 3.96 0.55 -9.96
C ARG A 124 3.39 0.66 -8.55
N LEU A 125 2.10 0.38 -8.37
CA LEU A 125 1.43 0.45 -7.08
C LEU A 125 1.91 -0.64 -6.12
N CYS A 126 2.08 -1.88 -6.59
CA CYS A 126 2.61 -2.93 -5.75
C CYS A 126 4.06 -2.63 -5.32
N TRP A 127 4.89 -2.07 -6.20
CA TRP A 127 6.23 -1.62 -5.80
C TRP A 127 6.21 -0.46 -4.81
N LEU A 128 5.25 0.46 -4.91
CA LEU A 128 5.08 1.52 -3.94
C LEU A 128 4.70 0.96 -2.56
N ASP A 129 3.79 -0.02 -2.53
CA ASP A 129 3.36 -0.67 -1.30
C ASP A 129 4.49 -1.47 -0.63
N ILE A 130 5.24 -2.24 -1.41
CA ILE A 130 6.42 -2.97 -0.91
C ILE A 130 7.45 -2.01 -0.33
N GLN A 131 7.72 -0.88 -0.99
CA GLN A 131 8.63 0.14 -0.46
C GLN A 131 8.14 0.72 0.87
N LEU A 132 6.83 0.96 0.99
CA LEU A 132 6.22 1.44 2.22
C LEU A 132 6.40 0.45 3.37
N VAL A 133 6.13 -0.83 3.13
CA VAL A 133 6.26 -1.90 4.13
C VAL A 133 7.72 -2.17 4.48
N GLU A 134 8.64 -2.13 3.52
CA GLU A 134 10.07 -2.29 3.79
C GLU A 134 10.66 -1.13 4.58
N ALA A 135 10.24 0.10 4.30
CA ALA A 135 10.66 1.27 5.06
C ALA A 135 10.05 1.28 6.47
N HIS A 136 8.84 0.71 6.63
CA HIS A 136 8.12 0.68 7.91
C HIS A 136 7.49 -0.70 8.17
N PRO A 137 8.28 -1.72 8.59
CA PRO A 137 7.82 -3.10 8.76
C PRO A 137 6.64 -3.28 9.72
N ALA A 138 6.49 -2.36 10.69
CA ALA A 138 5.38 -2.38 11.64
C ALA A 138 3.99 -2.33 10.99
N ILE A 139 3.87 -1.89 9.73
CA ILE A 139 2.60 -1.94 8.96
C ILE A 139 2.14 -3.38 8.77
N ALA A 140 3.08 -4.32 8.62
CA ALA A 140 2.79 -5.74 8.40
C ALA A 140 2.52 -6.50 9.71
N SER A 141 2.45 -5.82 10.85
CA SER A 141 2.26 -6.45 12.16
C SER A 141 1.12 -5.77 12.92
N LEU A 142 0.16 -6.56 13.37
CA LEU A 142 -0.88 -6.12 14.30
C LEU A 142 -0.55 -6.67 15.69
N GLU A 143 -0.20 -5.79 16.62
CA GLU A 143 -0.12 -6.15 18.03
C GLU A 143 -1.53 -6.36 18.58
N ARG A 144 -1.84 -7.58 19.03
CA ARG A 144 -2.98 -7.90 19.90
C ARG A 144 -2.45 -8.26 21.29
N GLU A 145 -3.30 -8.13 22.31
CA GLU A 145 -2.92 -8.19 23.74
C GLU A 145 -1.93 -9.32 24.10
N ASP A 146 -2.03 -10.49 23.46
CA ASP A 146 -1.13 -11.64 23.69
C ASP A 146 -0.44 -12.19 22.44
N THR A 147 -0.65 -11.60 21.25
CA THR A 147 -0.08 -12.12 19.98
C THR A 147 0.22 -11.02 18.97
N THR A 148 1.33 -11.14 18.25
CA THR A 148 1.58 -10.34 17.05
C THR A 148 1.07 -11.09 15.83
N GLN A 149 0.02 -10.59 15.20
CA GLN A 149 -0.53 -11.17 13.98
C GLN A 149 0.10 -10.49 12.76
N SER A 150 0.75 -11.26 11.90
CA SER A 150 1.24 -10.76 10.61
C SER A 150 0.07 -10.48 9.67
N ILE A 151 0.08 -9.31 9.04
CA ILE A 151 -0.89 -8.92 8.01
C ILE A 151 -0.31 -9.31 6.65
N ALA A 152 -1.12 -9.99 5.83
CA ALA A 152 -0.73 -10.34 4.47
C ALA A 152 -0.61 -9.08 3.60
N ILE A 153 0.55 -8.90 2.95
CA ILE A 153 0.86 -7.80 2.04
C ILE A 153 0.62 -8.29 0.63
N LEU A 154 -0.57 -7.97 0.09
CA LEU A 154 -1.03 -8.55 -1.17
C LEU A 154 -0.18 -8.17 -2.38
N ALA A 155 0.55 -7.05 -2.30
CA ALA A 155 1.45 -6.58 -3.34
C ALA A 155 2.51 -7.62 -3.74
N PHE A 156 3.09 -8.38 -2.79
CA PHE A 156 4.08 -9.41 -3.10
C PHE A 156 3.50 -10.49 -4.01
N GLY A 157 2.43 -11.15 -3.57
CA GLY A 157 1.79 -12.21 -4.35
C GLY A 157 1.15 -11.70 -5.65
N GLN A 158 0.85 -10.41 -5.75
CA GLN A 158 0.34 -9.79 -6.97
C GLN A 158 1.44 -9.60 -8.02
N LEU A 159 2.61 -9.09 -7.63
CA LEU A 159 3.77 -8.93 -8.50
C LEU A 159 4.37 -10.26 -8.93
N ILE A 160 4.53 -11.22 -8.01
CA ILE A 160 5.02 -12.56 -8.34
C ILE A 160 4.17 -13.16 -9.45
N ARG A 161 2.83 -13.15 -9.28
CA ARG A 161 1.89 -13.64 -10.29
C ARG A 161 1.93 -12.86 -11.60
N LEU A 162 2.20 -11.56 -11.55
CA LEU A 162 2.35 -10.75 -12.75
C LEU A 162 3.59 -11.18 -13.54
N TYR A 163 4.76 -11.26 -12.88
CA TYR A 163 6.01 -11.62 -13.51
C TYR A 163 6.05 -13.06 -14.00
N GLU A 164 5.51 -14.02 -13.22
CA GLU A 164 5.39 -15.41 -13.68
C GLU A 164 4.58 -15.54 -14.96
N ARG A 165 3.51 -14.76 -15.11
CA ARG A 165 2.65 -14.80 -16.29
C ARG A 165 3.35 -14.26 -17.53
N GLU A 166 4.21 -13.25 -17.38
CA GLU A 166 5.00 -12.68 -18.48
C GLU A 166 6.29 -13.46 -18.76
N GLY A 167 6.57 -14.54 -18.00
CA GLY A 167 7.79 -15.34 -18.15
C GLY A 167 9.03 -14.78 -17.43
N ASN A 168 8.88 -13.69 -16.68
CA ASN A 168 9.96 -13.00 -15.96
C ASN A 168 10.25 -13.69 -14.62
N LEU A 169 10.78 -14.92 -14.66
CA LEU A 169 10.92 -15.76 -13.46
C LEU A 169 11.96 -15.22 -12.47
N TYR A 170 13.04 -14.60 -12.94
CA TYR A 170 14.06 -14.01 -12.08
C TYR A 170 13.52 -12.82 -11.27
N GLU A 171 12.73 -11.96 -11.91
CA GLU A 171 12.03 -10.85 -11.26
C GLU A 171 11.00 -11.37 -10.25
N ALA A 172 10.25 -12.43 -10.60
CA ALA A 172 9.33 -13.10 -9.68
C ALA A 172 10.08 -13.64 -8.45
N LEU A 173 11.23 -14.29 -8.64
CA LEU A 173 12.07 -14.81 -7.57
C LEU A 173 12.59 -13.68 -6.67
N ALA A 174 13.05 -12.58 -7.25
CA ALA A 174 13.51 -11.41 -6.51
C ALA A 174 12.41 -10.82 -5.61
N VAL A 175 11.15 -10.77 -6.09
CA VAL A 175 10.01 -10.35 -5.27
C VAL A 175 9.74 -11.37 -4.16
N ALA A 176 9.77 -12.68 -4.46
CA ALA A 176 9.55 -13.73 -3.47
C ALA A 176 10.59 -13.69 -2.33
N GLN A 177 11.86 -13.42 -2.65
CA GLN A 177 12.93 -13.25 -1.66
C GLN A 177 12.67 -12.04 -0.74
N ARG A 178 12.14 -10.94 -1.28
CA ARG A 178 11.73 -9.77 -0.47
C ARG A 178 10.53 -10.10 0.41
N ALA A 179 9.54 -10.83 -0.13
CA ALA A 179 8.37 -11.28 0.61
C ALA A 179 8.73 -12.20 1.79
N GLU A 180 9.78 -13.02 1.66
CA GLU A 180 10.22 -13.92 2.72
C GLU A 180 10.77 -13.21 3.95
N ARG A 181 11.30 -12.00 3.80
CA ARG A 181 11.68 -11.15 4.94
C ARG A 181 10.50 -10.82 5.86
N PHE A 182 9.28 -10.96 5.34
CA PHE A 182 8.01 -10.79 6.05
C PHE A 182 7.27 -12.13 6.26
N GLN A 183 7.94 -13.27 6.04
CA GLN A 183 7.38 -14.62 6.14
C GLN A 183 6.23 -14.89 5.16
N GLN A 184 6.24 -14.22 4.00
CA GLN A 184 5.20 -14.34 2.96
C GLN A 184 5.75 -14.89 1.63
N GLY A 185 7.02 -15.31 1.59
CA GLY A 185 7.71 -15.72 0.35
C GLY A 185 7.87 -17.23 0.18
N LYS A 186 7.86 -18.00 1.28
CA LYS A 186 8.26 -19.41 1.31
C LYS A 186 7.70 -20.28 0.19
N ILE A 187 6.37 -20.31 0.04
CA ILE A 187 5.71 -21.13 -1.01
C ILE A 187 6.16 -20.70 -2.41
N HIS A 188 6.34 -19.40 -2.64
CA HIS A 188 6.79 -18.89 -3.94
C HIS A 188 8.25 -19.23 -4.20
N LEU A 189 9.12 -19.18 -3.19
CA LEU A 189 10.53 -19.57 -3.31
C LEU A 189 10.67 -21.06 -3.66
N GLU A 190 9.95 -21.93 -2.93
CA GLU A 190 9.94 -23.38 -3.15
C GLU A 190 9.47 -23.74 -4.57
N ASN A 191 8.63 -22.91 -5.19
CA ASN A 191 8.15 -23.12 -6.56
C ASN A 191 9.04 -22.51 -7.64
N LEU A 192 9.61 -21.32 -7.42
CA LEU A 192 10.34 -20.56 -8.44
C LEU A 192 11.80 -21.02 -8.59
N GLN A 193 12.48 -21.33 -7.48
CA GLN A 193 13.87 -21.78 -7.50
C GLN A 193 14.11 -23.02 -8.38
N PRO A 194 13.34 -24.12 -8.25
CA PRO A 194 13.57 -25.29 -9.10
C PRO A 194 13.28 -25.02 -10.58
N ARG A 195 12.28 -24.18 -10.89
CA ARG A 195 11.94 -23.82 -12.27
C ARG A 195 13.05 -23.03 -12.95
N ILE A 196 13.69 -22.10 -12.23
CA ILE A 196 14.84 -21.35 -12.74
C ILE A 196 16.04 -22.28 -12.94
N ALA A 197 16.36 -23.13 -11.96
CA ALA A 197 17.45 -24.09 -12.08
C ALA A 197 17.27 -25.05 -13.27
N GLN A 198 16.03 -25.45 -13.56
CA GLN A 198 15.72 -26.23 -14.75
C GLN A 198 16.00 -25.46 -16.05
N LEU A 199 15.55 -24.21 -16.16
CA LEU A 199 15.81 -23.37 -17.35
C LEU A 199 17.30 -23.15 -17.57
N GLU A 200 18.06 -22.86 -16.51
CA GLU A 200 19.52 -22.71 -16.58
C GLU A 200 20.21 -24.00 -17.05
N SER A 201 19.67 -25.17 -16.70
CA SER A 201 20.20 -26.45 -17.17
C SER A 201 19.88 -26.75 -18.64
N GLU A 202 18.77 -26.22 -19.16
CA GLU A 202 18.38 -26.35 -20.58
C GLU A 202 19.20 -25.41 -21.47
N ASP A 203 19.49 -24.19 -21.02
CA ASP A 203 20.32 -23.20 -21.74
C ASP A 203 21.82 -23.58 -21.79
N ALA A 204 22.27 -24.50 -20.94
CA ALA A 204 23.65 -24.96 -20.87
C ALA A 204 24.00 -26.10 -21.85
N VAL A 205 23.03 -26.55 -22.66
CA VAL A 205 23.15 -27.65 -23.64
C VAL A 205 23.20 -27.11 -25.07
#